data_AF-A0A9P3GQJ1-F1
#
_entry.id   AF-A0A9P3GQJ1-F1
#
_cell.length_a   1.000
_cell.length_b   1.000
_cell.length_c   1.000
_cell.angle_alpha   90.00
_cell.angle_beta   90.00
_cell.angle_gamma   90.00
#
_symmetry.space_group_name_H-M   'P 1'
#
loop_
_entity.id
_entity.type
_entity.pdbx_description
1 polymer ?
#
loop_
_entity_poly.entity_id
_entity_poly.type
_entity_poly.pdbx_seq_one_letter_code
_entity_poly.pdbx_strand_id
1 'polypeptide(L)'
;MDIPIEVVKQELRLLYIGHYVNCSILCLAAYDFVITFGQEVAVVWRRKWTVTSTLLLGVRWLMVIGPVLSLISIPDSWCGAESILTAAIYMAGLALIALFSALRIYALWQDSRLKWVLAAAVLALLLVPVGTNLFAVVKNATEILILPPGLHICVNYINASPKLNTNSLPHSKLRDCGRCLGPRVDLGEVILSLP
;
A
#
# COMPACT_ATOMS: atom_id res chain seq x y z
N MET A 1 -1.38 22.63 24.68
CA MET A 1 -0.82 22.93 23.34
C MET A 1 -1.87 22.45 22.38
N ASP A 2 -2.78 23.35 22.02
CA ASP A 2 -3.97 22.99 21.26
C ASP A 2 -3.56 22.75 19.81
N ILE A 3 -3.84 21.56 19.31
CA ILE A 3 -3.61 21.21 17.92
C ILE A 3 -4.63 22.00 17.10
N PRO A 4 -4.23 22.80 16.11
CA PRO A 4 -5.16 23.59 15.31
C PRO A 4 -6.14 22.65 14.58
N ILE A 5 -7.43 22.89 14.78
CA ILE A 5 -8.55 22.09 14.24
C ILE A 5 -8.45 21.90 12.71
N GLU A 6 -7.90 22.88 12.01
CA GLU A 6 -7.71 22.84 10.55
C GLU A 6 -6.73 21.73 10.11
N VAL A 7 -5.71 21.42 10.91
CA VAL A 7 -4.78 20.32 10.61
C VAL A 7 -5.50 18.98 10.71
N VAL A 8 -6.34 18.78 11.73
CA VAL A 8 -7.10 17.54 11.91
C VAL A 8 -8.09 17.30 10.77
N LYS A 9 -8.78 18.35 10.32
CA LYS A 9 -9.68 18.27 9.15
C LYS A 9 -8.95 17.86 7.88
N GLN A 10 -7.71 18.32 7.69
CA GLN A 10 -6.92 18.01 6.51
C GLN A 10 -6.50 16.53 6.47
N GLU A 11 -6.04 15.98 7.60
CA GLU A 11 -5.68 14.55 7.71
C GLU A 11 -6.88 13.64 7.44
N LEU A 12 -8.06 13.99 8.00
CA LEU A 12 -9.30 13.24 7.76
C LEU A 12 -9.72 13.23 6.28
N ARG A 13 -9.61 14.37 5.58
CA ARG A 13 -9.90 14.43 4.15
C ARG A 13 -8.97 13.52 3.35
N LEU A 14 -7.68 13.49 3.68
CA LEU A 14 -6.70 12.64 2.99
C LEU A 14 -7.02 11.15 3.18
N LEU A 15 -7.36 10.74 4.40
CA LEU A 15 -7.80 9.37 4.69
C LEU A 15 -9.03 8.98 3.88
N TYR A 16 -10.04 9.87 3.86
CA TYR A 16 -11.27 9.64 3.13
C TYR A 16 -10.99 9.48 1.62
N ILE A 17 -10.25 10.41 1.02
CA ILE A 17 -9.85 10.34 -0.39
C ILE A 17 -9.12 9.02 -0.70
N GLY A 18 -8.21 8.61 0.19
CA GLY A 18 -7.49 7.33 0.06
C GLY A 18 -8.44 6.12 -0.04
N HIS A 19 -9.46 6.06 0.80
CA HIS A 19 -10.46 5.00 0.74
C HIS A 19 -11.26 5.00 -0.57
N TYR A 20 -11.70 6.17 -1.05
CA TYR A 20 -12.42 6.25 -2.34
C TYR A 20 -11.56 5.81 -3.52
N VAL A 21 -10.29 6.24 -3.53
CA VAL A 21 -9.34 5.86 -4.58
C VAL A 21 -9.11 4.35 -4.55
N ASN A 22 -8.91 3.75 -3.37
CA ASN A 22 -8.73 2.30 -3.23
C ASN A 22 -9.96 1.52 -3.70
N CYS A 23 -11.17 1.95 -3.32
CA CYS A 23 -12.41 1.36 -3.82
C CYS A 23 -12.52 1.46 -5.35
N SER A 24 -12.17 2.62 -5.91
CA SER A 24 -12.22 2.85 -7.37
C SER A 24 -11.24 1.94 -8.11
N ILE A 25 -10.02 1.81 -7.60
CA ILE A 25 -8.98 0.92 -8.14
C ILE A 25 -9.45 -0.53 -8.07
N LEU A 26 -10.04 -0.96 -6.95
CA LEU A 26 -10.56 -2.31 -6.80
C LEU A 26 -11.70 -2.59 -7.78
N CYS A 27 -12.65 -1.67 -7.93
CA CYS A 27 -13.74 -1.81 -8.90
C CYS A 27 -13.20 -1.92 -10.33
N LEU A 28 -12.21 -1.10 -10.69
CA LEU A 28 -11.58 -1.17 -12.00
C LEU A 28 -10.83 -2.49 -12.22
N ALA A 29 -10.08 -2.95 -11.22
CA ALA A 29 -9.37 -4.22 -11.26
C ALA A 29 -10.34 -5.42 -11.36
N ALA A 30 -11.45 -5.38 -10.62
CA ALA A 30 -12.50 -6.40 -10.68
C ALA A 30 -13.19 -6.41 -12.05
N TYR A 31 -13.49 -5.25 -12.61
CA TYR A 31 -14.05 -5.13 -13.95
C TYR A 31 -13.12 -5.74 -15.01
N ASP A 32 -11.83 -5.37 -14.97
CA ASP A 32 -10.82 -5.94 -15.86
C ASP A 32 -10.69 -7.46 -15.69
N PHE A 33 -10.78 -7.95 -14.44
CA PHE A 33 -10.79 -9.37 -14.14
C PHE A 33 -11.96 -10.09 -14.83
N VAL A 34 -13.18 -9.60 -14.66
CA VAL A 34 -14.39 -10.22 -15.22
C VAL A 34 -14.33 -10.32 -16.74
N ILE A 35 -13.97 -9.23 -17.43
CA ILE A 35 -13.96 -9.22 -18.91
C ILE A 35 -12.89 -10.14 -19.50
N THR A 36 -11.79 -10.34 -18.78
CA THR A 36 -10.63 -11.08 -19.28
C THR A 36 -10.56 -12.51 -18.74
N PHE A 37 -11.34 -12.84 -17.71
CA PHE A 37 -11.39 -14.16 -17.08
C PHE A 37 -11.67 -15.28 -18.09
N GLY A 38 -12.57 -15.07 -19.06
CA GLY A 38 -12.86 -16.08 -20.08
C GLY A 38 -11.64 -16.44 -20.94
N GLN A 39 -10.82 -15.44 -21.29
CA GLN A 39 -9.58 -15.65 -22.03
C GLN A 39 -8.51 -16.32 -21.15
N GLU A 40 -8.43 -15.95 -19.88
CA GLU A 40 -7.53 -16.59 -18.91
C GLU A 40 -7.86 -18.07 -18.74
N VAL A 41 -9.12 -18.42 -18.54
CA VAL A 41 -9.54 -19.83 -18.41
C VAL A 41 -9.16 -20.63 -19.66
N ALA A 42 -9.38 -20.06 -20.85
CA ALA A 42 -9.04 -20.71 -22.10
C ALA A 42 -7.52 -20.90 -22.31
N VAL A 43 -6.70 -19.90 -21.95
CA VAL A 43 -5.25 -19.91 -22.23
C VAL A 43 -4.44 -20.56 -21.12
N VAL A 44 -4.79 -20.29 -19.87
CA VAL A 44 -4.04 -20.72 -18.68
C VAL A 44 -4.56 -22.04 -18.14
N TRP A 45 -5.87 -22.15 -17.93
CA TRP A 45 -6.44 -23.28 -17.20
C TRP A 45 -6.64 -24.52 -18.09
N ARG A 46 -6.88 -24.34 -19.38
CA ARG A 46 -7.04 -25.45 -20.34
C ARG A 46 -5.72 -25.93 -20.97
N ARG A 47 -4.60 -25.24 -20.73
CA ARG A 47 -3.28 -25.59 -21.30
C ARG A 47 -2.33 -26.06 -20.19
N LYS A 48 -1.18 -26.63 -20.56
CA LYS A 48 -0.10 -26.96 -19.63
C LYS A 48 0.37 -25.69 -18.92
N TRP A 49 0.46 -25.74 -17.58
CA TRP A 49 1.01 -24.66 -16.77
C TRP A 49 2.44 -24.33 -17.22
N THR A 50 2.64 -23.11 -17.72
CA THR A 50 3.95 -22.58 -18.10
C THR A 50 4.40 -21.50 -17.12
N VAL A 51 5.70 -21.21 -17.07
CA VAL A 51 6.28 -20.14 -16.24
C VAL A 51 5.68 -18.77 -16.59
N THR A 52 5.40 -18.52 -17.87
CA THR A 52 4.74 -17.28 -18.29
C THR A 52 3.29 -17.21 -17.78
N SER A 53 2.62 -18.36 -17.73
CA SER A 53 1.24 -18.46 -17.24
C SER A 53 1.15 -18.22 -15.72
N THR A 54 2.08 -18.78 -14.94
CA THR A 54 2.16 -18.51 -13.49
C THR A 54 2.50 -17.05 -13.22
N LEU A 55 3.41 -16.46 -14.01
CA LEU A 55 3.80 -15.06 -13.87
C LEU A 55 2.62 -14.11 -14.14
N LEU A 56 1.86 -14.34 -15.22
CA LEU A 56 0.69 -13.52 -15.57
C LEU A 56 -0.39 -13.59 -14.49
N LEU A 57 -0.72 -14.81 -14.02
CA LEU A 57 -1.66 -14.98 -12.92
C LEU A 57 -1.14 -14.31 -11.63
N GLY A 58 0.14 -14.48 -11.32
CA GLY A 58 0.76 -13.90 -10.13
C GLY A 58 0.62 -12.37 -10.09
N VAL A 59 1.01 -11.69 -11.18
CA VAL A 59 0.84 -10.22 -11.29
C VAL A 59 -0.61 -9.83 -11.06
N ARG A 60 -1.54 -10.54 -11.70
CA ARG A 60 -2.95 -10.17 -11.70
C ARG A 60 -3.60 -10.34 -10.34
N TRP A 61 -3.41 -11.50 -9.71
CA TRP A 61 -4.01 -11.79 -8.41
C TRP A 61 -3.42 -10.91 -7.32
N LEU A 62 -2.12 -10.57 -7.37
CA LEU A 62 -1.52 -9.66 -6.39
C LEU A 62 -2.08 -8.24 -6.48
N MET A 63 -2.44 -7.74 -7.67
CA MET A 63 -3.08 -6.43 -7.83
C MET A 63 -4.50 -6.37 -7.22
N VAL A 64 -5.20 -7.50 -7.16
CA VAL A 64 -6.54 -7.58 -6.55
C VAL A 64 -6.46 -7.81 -5.04
N ILE A 65 -5.57 -8.71 -4.60
CA ILE A 65 -5.46 -9.09 -3.19
C ILE A 65 -5.08 -7.89 -2.32
N GLY A 66 -4.17 -7.01 -2.77
CA GLY A 66 -3.74 -5.84 -2.00
C GLY A 66 -4.90 -4.93 -1.57
N PRO A 67 -5.67 -4.36 -2.51
CA PRO A 67 -6.84 -3.54 -2.20
C PRO A 67 -7.96 -4.28 -1.47
N VAL A 68 -8.11 -5.59 -1.69
CA VAL A 68 -9.09 -6.39 -0.94
C VAL A 68 -8.70 -6.48 0.53
N LEU A 69 -7.42 -6.75 0.83
CA LEU A 69 -6.93 -6.79 2.20
C LEU A 69 -7.05 -5.46 2.92
N SER A 70 -6.87 -4.32 2.21
CA SER A 70 -6.99 -2.99 2.82
C SER A 70 -8.43 -2.55 3.11
N LEU A 71 -9.44 -3.24 2.56
CA LEU A 71 -10.85 -2.98 2.85
C LEU A 71 -11.42 -3.87 3.96
N ILE A 72 -10.75 -4.97 4.27
CA ILE A 72 -11.20 -5.89 5.34
C ILE A 72 -10.75 -5.28 6.67
N SER A 73 -11.70 -5.09 7.60
CA SER A 73 -11.39 -4.66 8.96
C SER A 73 -10.74 -5.83 9.71
N ILE A 74 -9.47 -5.70 10.06
CA ILE A 74 -8.68 -6.73 10.76
C ILE A 74 -8.62 -6.40 12.25
N PRO A 75 -8.72 -7.38 13.17
CA PRO A 75 -8.55 -7.15 14.60
C PRO A 75 -7.19 -6.53 14.95
N ASP A 76 -7.20 -5.64 15.95
CA ASP A 76 -6.05 -4.86 16.45
C ASP A 76 -4.75 -5.66 16.66
N SER A 77 -4.85 -6.92 17.05
CA SER A 77 -3.70 -7.79 17.31
C SER A 77 -2.87 -8.11 16.06
N TRP A 78 -3.40 -7.80 14.86
CA TRP A 78 -2.77 -8.10 13.58
C TRP A 78 -2.25 -6.85 12.86
N CYS A 79 -2.33 -5.65 13.44
CA CYS A 79 -1.87 -4.40 12.81
C CYS A 79 -0.44 -4.49 12.22
N GLY A 80 0.48 -5.11 12.96
CA GLY A 80 1.85 -5.32 12.49
C GLY A 80 1.95 -6.33 11.35
N ALA A 81 1.23 -7.45 11.46
CA ALA A 81 1.23 -8.51 10.47
C ALA A 81 0.58 -8.05 9.15
N GLU A 82 -0.52 -7.30 9.22
CA GLU A 82 -1.18 -6.68 8.08
C GLU A 82 -0.23 -5.74 7.34
N SER A 83 0.44 -4.83 8.08
CA SER A 83 1.36 -3.86 7.47
C SER A 83 2.50 -4.57 6.72
N ILE A 84 3.04 -5.64 7.30
CA ILE A 84 4.10 -6.46 6.67
C ILE A 84 3.55 -7.23 5.47
N LEU A 85 2.35 -7.82 5.58
CA LEU A 85 1.74 -8.61 4.52
C LEU A 85 1.39 -7.74 3.30
N THR A 86 0.75 -6.59 3.54
CA THR A 86 0.40 -5.61 2.50
C THR A 86 1.66 -5.08 1.82
N ALA A 87 2.71 -4.77 2.59
CA ALA A 87 4.00 -4.41 2.04
C ALA A 87 4.60 -5.54 1.19
N ALA A 88 4.60 -6.78 1.68
CA ALA A 88 5.14 -7.92 0.95
C ALA A 88 4.40 -8.17 -0.38
N ILE A 89 3.07 -8.07 -0.38
CA ILE A 89 2.23 -8.20 -1.58
C ILE A 89 2.54 -7.09 -2.59
N TYR A 90 2.61 -5.85 -2.12
CA TYR A 90 2.95 -4.71 -2.97
C TYR A 90 4.34 -4.86 -3.61
N MET A 91 5.31 -5.29 -2.82
CA MET A 91 6.69 -5.51 -3.25
C MET A 91 6.83 -6.66 -4.24
N ALA A 92 6.12 -7.76 -4.00
CA ALA A 92 6.03 -8.87 -4.95
C ALA A 92 5.39 -8.42 -6.27
N GLY A 93 4.32 -7.61 -6.20
CA GLY A 93 3.68 -7.02 -7.37
C GLY A 93 4.65 -6.17 -8.21
N LEU A 94 5.38 -5.25 -7.58
CA LEU A 94 6.38 -4.43 -8.25
C LEU A 94 7.49 -5.28 -8.89
N ALA A 95 8.01 -6.29 -8.19
CA ALA A 95 9.03 -7.19 -8.72
C ALA A 95 8.55 -8.00 -9.93
N LEU A 96 7.31 -8.49 -9.90
CA LEU A 96 6.72 -9.23 -11.02
C LEU A 96 6.43 -8.33 -12.22
N ILE A 97 5.97 -7.09 -12.00
CA ILE A 97 5.80 -6.10 -13.07
C ILE A 97 7.15 -5.77 -13.71
N ALA A 98 8.20 -5.61 -12.89
CA ALA A 98 9.57 -5.39 -13.37
C ALA A 98 10.05 -6.55 -14.27
N LEU A 99 9.85 -7.78 -13.81
CA LEU A 99 10.22 -8.98 -14.54
C LEU A 99 9.43 -9.14 -15.84
N PHE A 100 8.11 -8.94 -15.81
CA PHE A 100 7.26 -9.02 -17.00
C PHE A 100 7.64 -7.96 -18.04
N SER A 101 7.91 -6.73 -17.59
CA SER A 101 8.33 -5.64 -18.47
C SER A 101 9.69 -5.93 -19.14
N ALA A 102 10.65 -6.44 -18.36
CA ALA A 102 11.96 -6.84 -18.89
C ALA A 102 11.85 -8.00 -19.90
N LEU A 103 11.03 -9.01 -19.61
CA LEU A 103 10.77 -10.13 -20.52
C LEU A 103 10.11 -9.68 -21.83
N ARG A 104 9.19 -8.72 -21.77
CA ARG A 104 8.54 -8.18 -22.97
C ARG A 104 9.55 -7.47 -23.87
N ILE A 105 10.45 -6.66 -23.30
CA ILE A 105 11.51 -5.98 -24.06
C ILE A 105 12.48 -6.99 -24.65
N TYR A 106 12.84 -8.01 -23.88
CA TYR A 106 13.69 -9.10 -24.35
C TYR A 106 13.10 -9.80 -25.58
N ALA A 107 11.79 -10.06 -25.57
CA ALA A 107 11.09 -10.72 -26.67
C ALA A 107 10.95 -9.84 -27.92
N LEU A 108 10.76 -8.53 -27.76
CA LEU A 108 10.64 -7.59 -28.89
C LEU A 108 11.94 -7.44 -29.69
N TRP A 109 13.11 -7.64 -29.05
CA TRP A 109 14.41 -7.37 -29.64
C TRP A 109 15.20 -8.65 -29.94
N GLN A 110 14.56 -9.63 -30.57
CA GLN A 110 15.13 -10.98 -30.75
C GLN A 110 16.50 -11.03 -31.47
N ASP A 111 16.77 -10.12 -32.41
CA ASP A 111 17.94 -10.21 -33.31
C ASP A 111 19.22 -9.47 -32.87
N SER A 112 19.16 -8.56 -31.88
CA SER A 112 20.33 -7.75 -31.49
C SER A 112 20.94 -8.18 -30.16
N ARG A 113 22.28 -8.11 -30.03
CA ARG A 113 22.99 -8.29 -28.74
C ARG A 113 22.58 -7.25 -27.69
N LEU A 114 22.03 -6.11 -28.12
CA LEU A 114 21.54 -5.04 -27.26
C LEU A 114 20.30 -5.46 -26.42
N LYS A 115 19.63 -6.56 -26.79
CA LYS A 115 18.43 -7.05 -26.07
C LYS A 115 18.66 -7.33 -24.59
N TRP A 116 19.82 -7.89 -24.25
CA TRP A 116 20.19 -8.17 -22.86
C TRP A 116 20.45 -6.90 -22.08
N VAL A 117 21.11 -5.92 -22.70
CA VAL A 117 21.41 -4.63 -22.07
C VAL A 117 20.12 -3.86 -21.80
N LEU A 118 19.21 -3.79 -22.77
CA LEU A 118 17.93 -3.09 -22.62
C LEU A 118 17.02 -3.76 -21.59
N ALA A 119 16.90 -5.09 -21.63
CA ALA A 119 16.11 -5.83 -20.65
C ALA A 119 16.69 -5.67 -19.23
N ALA A 120 18.01 -5.74 -19.07
CA ALA A 120 18.67 -5.54 -17.79
C ALA A 120 18.54 -4.10 -17.28
N ALA A 121 18.64 -3.10 -18.17
CA ALA A 121 18.45 -1.70 -17.81
C ALA A 121 17.04 -1.45 -17.28
N VAL A 122 16.01 -1.97 -17.96
CA VAL A 122 14.62 -1.82 -17.50
C VAL A 122 14.37 -2.57 -16.19
N LEU A 123 14.92 -3.77 -16.04
CA LEU A 123 14.84 -4.51 -14.78
C LEU A 123 15.49 -3.73 -13.63
N ALA A 124 16.70 -3.20 -13.85
CA ALA A 124 17.43 -2.43 -12.84
C ALA A 124 16.69 -1.15 -12.44
N LEU A 125 16.16 -0.41 -13.40
CA LEU A 125 15.37 0.81 -13.14
C LEU A 125 14.09 0.50 -12.37
N LEU A 126 13.39 -0.58 -12.71
CA LEU A 126 12.16 -0.99 -12.03
C LEU A 126 12.40 -1.66 -10.66
N LEU A 127 13.63 -2.12 -10.38
CA LEU A 127 14.02 -2.60 -9.04
C LEU A 127 14.32 -1.47 -8.05
N VAL A 128 14.60 -0.25 -8.53
CA VAL A 128 14.84 0.92 -7.66
C VAL A 128 13.67 1.16 -6.69
N PRO A 129 12.40 1.28 -7.13
CA PRO A 129 11.27 1.46 -6.22
C PRO A 129 11.08 0.29 -5.26
N VAL A 130 11.43 -0.94 -5.67
CA VAL A 130 11.43 -2.12 -4.78
C VAL A 130 12.45 -1.88 -3.65
N GLY A 131 13.70 -1.55 -3.97
CA GLY A 131 14.73 -1.30 -2.97
C GLY A 131 14.37 -0.16 -2.00
N THR A 132 13.87 0.97 -2.51
CA THR A 132 13.51 2.13 -1.67
C THR A 132 12.33 1.82 -0.76
N ASN A 133 11.31 1.13 -1.26
CA ASN A 133 10.14 0.76 -0.46
C ASN A 133 10.50 -0.30 0.59
N LEU A 134 11.41 -1.23 0.29
CA LEU A 134 11.88 -2.22 1.27
C LEU A 134 12.56 -1.53 2.44
N PHE A 135 13.42 -0.54 2.15
CA PHE A 135 14.11 0.22 3.18
C PHE A 135 13.12 0.96 4.10
N ALA A 136 12.08 1.57 3.51
CA ALA A 136 11.01 2.21 4.29
C ALA A 136 10.30 1.21 5.20
N VAL A 137 9.90 0.04 4.67
CA VAL A 137 9.20 -1.01 5.44
C VAL A 137 10.05 -1.51 6.62
N VAL A 138 11.35 -1.75 6.42
CA VAL A 138 12.27 -2.20 7.49
C VAL A 138 12.42 -1.15 8.58
N LYS A 139 12.22 0.14 8.25
CA LYS A 139 12.28 1.24 9.22
C LYS A 139 10.92 1.64 9.78
N ASN A 140 9.82 1.07 9.28
CA ASN A 140 8.50 1.40 9.77
C ASN A 140 8.27 0.80 11.17
N ALA A 141 7.68 1.61 12.04
CA ALA A 141 7.10 1.22 13.31
C ALA A 141 5.58 1.38 13.23
N THR A 142 4.86 0.49 13.92
CA THR A 142 3.39 0.46 13.97
C THR A 142 2.91 0.92 15.34
N GLU A 143 1.93 1.81 15.35
CA GLU A 143 1.19 2.23 16.54
C GLU A 143 -0.32 2.11 16.27
N ILE A 144 -1.11 1.89 17.32
CA ILE A 144 -2.58 1.83 17.23
C ILE A 144 -3.12 3.20 17.65
N LEU A 145 -3.91 3.82 16.77
CA LEU A 145 -4.63 5.05 17.07
C LEU A 145 -6.11 4.71 17.29
N ILE A 146 -6.65 5.18 18.42
CA ILE A 146 -8.05 4.98 18.81
C ILE A 146 -8.80 6.28 18.53
N LEU A 147 -9.70 6.27 17.55
CA LEU A 147 -10.54 7.40 17.19
C LEU A 147 -11.95 7.22 17.78
N PRO A 148 -12.56 8.25 18.42
CA PRO A 148 -13.96 8.20 18.80
C PRO A 148 -14.86 8.00 17.56
N PRO A 149 -15.88 7.12 17.58
CA PRO A 149 -16.48 6.43 18.73
C PRO A 149 -16.00 4.97 18.89
N GLY A 150 -14.68 4.73 18.92
CA GLY A 150 -14.10 3.39 19.10
C GLY A 150 -13.64 2.75 17.79
N LEU A 151 -13.26 3.55 16.80
CA LEU A 151 -12.60 3.08 15.59
C LEU A 151 -11.11 2.92 15.86
N HIS A 152 -10.61 1.69 15.76
CA HIS A 152 -9.19 1.38 15.89
C HIS A 152 -8.56 1.39 14.50
N ILE A 153 -7.52 2.21 14.31
CA ILE A 153 -6.76 2.25 13.06
C ILE A 153 -5.28 2.04 13.34
N CYS A 154 -4.63 1.27 12.47
CA CYS A 154 -3.20 1.03 12.53
C CYS A 154 -2.49 2.17 11.78
N VAL A 155 -1.58 2.88 12.47
CA VAL A 155 -0.75 3.91 11.85
C VAL A 155 0.70 3.44 11.76
N ASN A 156 1.31 3.67 10.59
CA ASN A 156 2.70 3.34 10.31
C ASN A 156 3.52 4.63 10.25
N TYR A 157 4.68 4.67 10.90
CA TYR A 157 5.62 5.79 10.81
C TYR A 157 7.06 5.31 10.71
N ILE A 158 7.92 6.12 10.08
CA ILE A 158 9.33 5.78 9.90
C ILE A 158 10.08 6.04 11.20
N ASN A 159 10.70 5.00 11.75
CA ASN A 159 11.57 5.10 12.92
C ASN A 159 12.93 5.67 12.49
N ALA A 160 12.96 6.98 12.27
CA ALA A 160 14.18 7.73 11.97
C ALA A 160 14.95 8.03 13.26
N SER A 161 16.28 7.92 13.19
CA SER A 161 17.15 8.20 14.33
C SER A 161 16.98 9.66 14.79
N PRO A 162 16.87 9.94 16.11
CA PRO A 162 16.55 11.28 16.63
C PRO A 162 17.55 12.37 16.22
N LYS A 163 18.75 11.98 15.74
CA LYS A 163 19.77 12.91 15.23
C LYS A 163 19.45 13.55 13.87
N LEU A 164 18.50 13.01 13.08
CA LEU A 164 18.09 13.60 11.80
C LEU A 164 16.82 14.46 11.92
N ASN A 165 16.15 14.44 13.07
CA ASN A 165 14.86 15.08 13.25
C ASN A 165 15.00 16.37 14.07
N THR A 166 15.49 17.45 13.46
CA THR A 166 15.56 18.76 14.10
C THR A 166 14.34 19.65 13.84
N ASN A 167 13.46 19.28 12.89
CA ASN A 167 12.33 20.13 12.46
C ASN A 167 10.94 19.49 12.58
N SER A 168 10.85 18.22 12.98
CA SER A 168 9.56 17.54 13.17
C SER A 168 9.25 17.51 14.66
N LEU A 169 8.09 18.04 15.06
CA LEU A 169 7.64 18.02 16.45
C LEU A 169 7.83 16.60 17.03
N PRO A 170 8.44 16.46 18.22
CA PRO A 170 8.63 15.15 18.81
C PRO A 170 7.27 14.51 19.10
N HIS A 171 6.93 13.45 18.36
CA HIS A 171 5.71 12.64 18.53
C HIS A 171 5.58 12.03 19.93
N SER A 172 6.64 12.05 20.76
CA SER A 172 6.52 11.76 22.19
C SER A 172 5.52 12.70 22.89
N LYS A 173 5.30 13.92 22.37
CA LYS A 173 4.25 14.81 22.87
C LYS A 173 2.83 14.46 22.41
N LEU A 174 2.65 13.71 21.31
CA LEU A 174 1.35 13.16 20.92
C LEU A 174 0.97 11.97 21.79
N ARG A 175 1.96 11.17 22.21
CA ARG A 175 1.79 10.08 23.18
C ARG A 175 1.35 10.58 24.57
N ASP A 176 1.76 11.79 24.94
CA ASP A 176 1.27 12.47 26.15
C ASP A 176 -0.06 13.19 25.94
N CYS A 177 -0.43 13.59 24.71
CA CYS A 177 -1.72 14.23 24.43
C CYS A 177 -2.90 13.25 24.61
N GLY A 178 -2.73 11.96 24.28
CA GLY A 178 -3.71 10.92 24.59
C GLY A 178 -3.91 10.67 26.09
N ARG A 179 -2.95 11.06 26.94
CA ARG A 179 -3.08 11.06 28.41
C ARG A 179 -3.50 12.42 28.99
N CYS A 180 -3.40 13.51 28.22
CA CYS A 180 -3.88 14.85 28.60
C CYS A 180 -5.35 15.10 28.22
N LEU A 181 -5.94 14.26 27.37
CA LEU A 181 -7.39 14.18 27.24
C LEU A 181 -7.95 13.47 28.48
N GLY A 182 -8.12 14.25 29.54
CA GLY A 182 -9.08 13.93 30.60
C GLY A 182 -10.47 13.67 29.99
N PRO A 183 -11.38 13.03 30.76
CA PRO A 183 -12.60 12.46 30.21
C PRO A 183 -13.45 13.55 29.58
N ARG A 184 -13.90 13.33 28.33
CA ARG A 184 -14.73 14.19 27.48
C ARG A 184 -13.98 15.28 26.70
N VAL A 185 -13.41 14.90 25.56
CA VAL A 185 -13.64 15.70 24.35
C VAL A 185 -14.43 14.80 23.40
N ASP A 186 -15.75 14.97 23.44
CA ASP A 186 -16.67 14.35 22.51
C ASP A 186 -16.41 14.93 21.12
N LEU A 187 -15.65 14.19 20.29
CA LEU A 187 -15.49 14.49 18.86
C LEU A 187 -16.84 14.52 18.12
N GLY A 188 -17.90 13.98 18.71
CA GLY A 188 -19.27 14.07 18.22
C GLY A 188 -19.80 15.50 18.09
N GLU A 189 -19.37 16.44 18.95
CA GLU A 189 -19.79 17.85 18.82
C GLU A 189 -19.08 18.60 17.68
N VAL A 190 -17.87 18.18 17.31
CA VAL A 190 -17.14 18.78 16.17
C VAL A 190 -17.79 18.38 14.84
N ILE A 191 -18.39 17.19 14.77
CA ILE A 191 -19.11 16.71 13.58
C ILE A 191 -20.51 17.35 13.47
N LEU A 192 -21.17 17.62 14.61
CA LEU A 192 -22.50 18.26 14.65
C LEU A 192 -22.48 19.79 14.48
N SER A 193 -21.29 20.42 14.43
CA SER A 193 -21.12 21.87 14.27
C SER A 193 -20.68 22.29 12.85
N LEU A 194 -20.78 21.41 11.85
CA LEU A 194 -20.59 21.79 10.45
C LEU A 194 -21.89 22.40 9.88
N PRO A 195 -21.87 23.64 9.33
CA PRO A 195 -22.91 24.10 8.41
C PRO A 195 -22.84 23.37 7.06
#